data_AF-A0A6N1Y7A1-F1
#
_entry.id   AF-A0A6N1Y7A1-F1
#
_cell.length_a   1.000
_cell.length_b   1.000
_cell.length_c   1.000
_cell.angle_alpha   90.00
_cell.angle_beta   90.00
_cell.angle_gamma   90.00
#
_symmetry.space_group_name_H-M   'P 1'
#
loop_
_entity.id
_entity.type
_entity.pdbx_description
1 polymer ?
#
loop_
_entity_poly.entity_id
_entity_poly.type
_entity_poly.pdbx_seq_one_letter_code
_entity_poly.pdbx_strand_id
1 'polypeptide(L)' 'MTDNYTAKNIKIQHITTDTWSMAISLAEEFNYNIKIIERGLEACKLAHVPTSYFIDRYLKKLDIPINEDVNAIYKELSNG' A
#
# COMPACT_ATOMS: atom_id res chain seq x y z
N MET A 1 -0.23 42.39 21.54
CA MET A 1 0.85 41.41 21.30
C MET A 1 0.32 40.43 20.29
N THR A 2 0.96 40.34 19.14
CA THR A 2 0.49 39.62 17.95
C THR A 2 0.97 38.17 18.02
N ASP A 3 0.08 37.27 18.41
CA ASP A 3 0.30 35.83 18.38
C ASP A 3 0.49 35.35 16.92
N ASN A 4 1.75 35.30 16.50
CA ASN A 4 2.17 34.73 15.23
C ASN A 4 1.94 33.21 15.25
N TYR A 5 0.76 32.76 14.82
CA TYR A 5 0.52 31.38 14.40
C TYR A 5 1.41 31.06 13.20
N THR A 6 2.66 30.70 13.47
CA THR A 6 3.60 30.27 12.45
C THR A 6 3.32 28.81 12.15
N ALA A 7 2.86 28.50 10.93
CA ALA A 7 2.66 27.16 10.39
C ALA A 7 3.97 26.33 10.25
N LYS A 8 5.00 26.64 11.05
CA LYS A 8 6.32 26.01 11.03
C LYS A 8 6.45 24.78 11.94
N ASN A 9 5.42 24.45 12.72
CA ASN A 9 5.44 23.34 13.67
C ASN A 9 4.40 22.24 13.36
N ILE A 10 3.99 22.09 12.10
CA ILE A 10 3.34 20.85 11.68
C ILE A 10 4.44 19.79 11.64
N LYS A 11 4.75 19.21 12.81
CA LYS A 11 5.41 17.90 12.87
C LYS A 11 4.43 16.94 12.23
N ILE A 12 4.62 16.65 10.94
CA ILE A 12 3.97 15.51 10.30
C ILE A 12 4.45 14.31 11.11
N GLN A 13 3.56 13.86 11.99
CA GLN A 13 3.75 12.67 12.81
C GLN A 13 4.08 11.56 11.81
N HIS A 14 5.25 10.94 11.97
CA HIS A 14 5.74 9.87 11.10
C HIS A 14 4.59 8.90 10.87
N ILE A 15 4.03 8.98 9.66
CA ILE A 15 2.82 8.27 9.26
C ILE A 15 3.17 6.80 9.45
N THR A 16 2.51 6.18 10.42
CA THR A 16 2.49 4.73 10.58
C THR A 16 2.02 4.16 9.26
N THR A 17 2.93 3.74 8.38
CA THR A 17 2.71 2.78 7.27
C THR A 17 1.25 2.69 6.84
N ASP A 18 0.69 3.80 6.36
CA ASP A 18 -0.72 3.85 6.07
C ASP A 18 -0.87 3.22 4.70
N THR A 19 -1.35 1.96 4.67
CA THR A 19 -1.51 1.16 3.45
C THR A 19 -2.19 1.97 2.34
N TRP A 20 -3.10 2.87 2.72
CA TRP A 20 -3.79 3.78 1.83
C TRP A 20 -2.86 4.80 1.16
N SER A 21 -1.98 5.45 1.92
CA SER A 21 -1.01 6.41 1.36
C SER A 21 -0.04 5.73 0.41
N MET A 22 0.41 4.52 0.77
CA MET A 22 1.25 3.69 -0.10
C MET A 22 0.50 3.27 -1.37
N ALA A 23 -0.79 2.92 -1.25
CA ALA A 23 -1.63 2.57 -2.39
C ALA A 23 -1.83 3.75 -3.35
N ILE A 24 -2.03 4.97 -2.84
CA ILE A 24 -2.12 6.19 -3.67
C ILE A 24 -0.84 6.40 -4.46
N SER A 25 0.32 6.41 -3.79
CA SER A 25 1.61 6.65 -4.46
C SER A 25 1.90 5.60 -5.54
N LEU A 26 1.63 4.33 -5.25
CA LEU A 26 1.80 3.25 -6.22
C LEU A 26 0.77 3.32 -7.36
N ALA A 27 -0.47 3.77 -7.09
CA ALA A 27 -1.49 3.95 -8.12
C ALA A 27 -1.08 5.03 -9.12
N GLU A 28 -0.52 6.14 -8.64
CA GLU A 28 -0.01 7.22 -9.47
C GLU A 28 1.26 6.79 -10.24
N GLU A 29 2.20 6.11 -9.59
CA GLU A 29 3.46 5.67 -10.20
C GLU A 29 3.24 4.63 -11.30
N PHE A 30 2.39 3.64 -11.06
CA PHE A 30 2.14 2.53 -11.99
C PHE A 30 0.90 2.73 -12.87
N ASN A 31 0.23 3.89 -12.76
CA ASN A 31 -1.05 4.19 -13.42
C ASN A 31 -2.07 3.05 -13.28
N TYR A 32 -2.22 2.55 -12.05
CA TYR A 32 -3.06 1.41 -11.71
C TYR A 32 -4.24 1.83 -10.84
N ASN A 33 -5.30 1.01 -10.82
CA ASN A 33 -6.44 1.29 -9.95
C ASN A 33 -6.04 1.14 -8.47
N ILE A 34 -6.22 2.21 -7.69
CA ILE A 34 -5.93 2.26 -6.27
C ILE A 34 -6.57 1.11 -5.48
N LYS A 35 -7.81 0.70 -5.82
CA LYS A 35 -8.50 -0.41 -5.12
C LYS A 35 -7.81 -1.76 -5.33
N ILE A 36 -7.20 -1.97 -6.50
CA ILE A 36 -6.45 -3.19 -6.79
C ILE A 36 -5.17 -3.22 -5.96
N ILE A 37 -4.49 -2.08 -5.88
CA ILE A 37 -3.25 -1.97 -5.10
C ILE A 37 -3.54 -2.10 -3.62
N GLU A 38 -4.53 -1.38 -3.11
CA GLU A 38 -4.97 -1.47 -1.72
C GLU A 38 -5.29 -2.91 -1.33
N ARG A 39 -6.12 -3.61 -2.12
CA ARG A 39 -6.44 -5.02 -1.90
C ARG A 39 -5.18 -5.90 -1.93
N GLY A 40 -4.26 -5.63 -2.85
CA GLY A 40 -2.98 -6.35 -2.94
C GLY A 40 -2.10 -6.19 -1.70
N LEU A 41 -2.02 -4.96 -1.20
CA LEU A 41 -1.27 -4.64 0.02
C LEU A 41 -1.95 -5.23 1.26
N GLU A 42 -3.28 -5.23 1.32
CA GLU A 42 -4.06 -5.85 2.40
C GLU A 42 -3.89 -7.38 2.40
N ALA A 43 -3.94 -8.02 1.23
CA ALA A 43 -3.67 -9.44 1.10
C ALA A 43 -2.25 -9.81 1.59
N CYS A 44 -1.25 -8.98 1.28
CA CYS A 44 0.12 -9.18 1.81
C CYS A 44 0.16 -9.06 3.33
N LYS A 45 -0.52 -8.06 3.90
CA LYS A 45 -0.59 -7.85 5.34
C LYS A 45 -1.23 -9.04 6.06
N LEU A 46 -2.34 -9.57 5.53
CA LEU A 46 -3.04 -10.73 6.08
C LEU A 46 -2.24 -12.03 5.91
N ALA A 47 -1.49 -12.18 4.82
CA ALA A 47 -0.59 -13.31 4.58
C ALA A 47 0.73 -13.23 5.37
N HIS A 48 0.97 -12.16 6.15
CA HIS A 48 2.26 -11.87 6.79
C HIS A 48 3.44 -11.81 5.81
N VAL A 49 3.19 -11.37 4.57
CA VAL A 49 4.18 -11.20 3.49
C VAL A 49 4.51 -9.72 3.35
N PRO A 50 5.78 -9.34 3.08
CA PRO A 50 6.14 -7.94 2.86
C PRO A 50 5.40 -7.36 1.66
N THR A 51 4.92 -6.12 1.76
CA THR A 51 4.22 -5.42 0.67
C THR A 51 5.09 -5.23 -0.58
N SER A 52 6.42 -5.26 -0.43
CA SER A 52 7.36 -5.28 -1.56
C SER A 52 7.14 -6.48 -2.49
N TYR A 53 6.68 -7.63 -1.98
CA TYR A 53 6.31 -8.78 -2.81
C TYR A 53 5.21 -8.40 -3.81
N PHE A 54 4.17 -7.67 -3.37
CA PHE A 54 3.10 -7.26 -4.27
C PHE A 54 3.62 -6.31 -5.35
N ILE A 55 4.43 -5.33 -4.95
CA ILE A 55 5.03 -4.36 -5.87
C ILE A 55 5.90 -5.09 -6.90
N ASP A 56 6.84 -5.91 -6.44
CA ASP A 56 7.82 -6.53 -7.31
C ASP A 56 7.18 -7.56 -8.25
N ARG A 57 6.23 -8.35 -7.75
CA ARG A 57 5.55 -9.37 -8.56
C ARG A 57 4.46 -8.79 -9.46
N TYR A 58 3.55 -7.97 -8.94
CA TYR A 58 2.35 -7.56 -9.67
C TYR A 58 2.50 -6.20 -10.36
N LEU A 59 3.22 -5.25 -9.75
CA LEU A 59 3.44 -3.93 -10.37
C LEU A 59 4.65 -3.95 -11.31
N LYS A 60 5.80 -4.49 -10.86
CA LYS A 60 7.03 -4.58 -11.66
C LYS A 60 7.14 -5.85 -12.51
N LYS A 61 6.26 -6.83 -12.31
CA LYS A 61 6.24 -8.10 -13.07
C LYS A 61 7.59 -8.84 -13.05
N LEU A 62 8.29 -8.82 -11.92
CA LEU A 62 9.52 -9.59 -11.72
C LEU A 62 9.22 -11.10 -11.64
N ASP A 63 10.21 -11.91 -11.99
CA ASP A 63 10.16 -13.37 -11.89
C ASP A 63 10.31 -13.84 -10.43
N ILE A 64 9.28 -13.55 -9.63
CA ILE A 64 9.13 -14.02 -8.26
C ILE A 64 8.24 -15.29 -8.31
N PRO A 65 8.29 -16.23 -7.35
CA PRO A 65 7.33 -17.35 -7.24
C PRO A 65 5.98 -16.92 -6.62
N ILE A 66 4.87 -17.55 -7.01
CA ILE A 66 3.54 -17.19 -6.49
C ILE A 66 3.50 -17.62 -5.03
N ASN A 67 3.23 -16.67 -4.14
CA ASN A 67 2.82 -16.96 -2.78
C ASN A 67 1.33 -17.32 -2.79
N GLU A 68 1.03 -18.59 -2.50
CA GLU A 68 -0.34 -19.12 -2.54
C GLU A 68 -1.24 -18.47 -1.48
N ASP A 69 -0.72 -18.15 -0.28
CA ASP A 69 -1.46 -17.48 0.79
C ASP A 69 -1.92 -16.10 0.35
N VAL A 70 -1.02 -15.29 -0.22
CA VAL A 70 -1.38 -13.96 -0.75
C VAL A 70 -2.44 -14.08 -1.84
N ASN A 71 -2.31 -15.05 -2.74
CA ASN A 71 -3.26 -15.25 -3.83
C ASN A 71 -4.64 -15.74 -3.35
N ALA A 72 -4.67 -16.60 -2.33
CA ALA A 72 -5.92 -17.06 -1.71
C ALA A 72 -6.65 -15.89 -1.06
N ILE A 73 -5.96 -15.13 -0.20
CA ILE A 73 -6.53 -13.99 0.51
C ILE A 73 -6.97 -12.90 -0.47
N TYR A 74 -6.17 -12.61 -1.51
CA TYR A 74 -6.55 -11.64 -2.53
C TYR A 74 -7.87 -12.01 -3.23
N LYS A 75 -8.10 -13.31 -3.49
CA LYS A 75 -9.36 -13.80 -4.06
C LYS A 75 -10.52 -13.70 -3.06
N GLU A 76 -10.29 -14.03 -1.80
CA GLU A 76 -11.30 -13.89 -0.74
C GLU A 76 -11.75 -12.44 -0.58
N LEU A 77 -10.78 -11.51 -0.52
CA LEU A 77 -11.07 -10.08 -0.50
C LEU A 77 -11.87 -9.67 -1.74
N SER A 78 -11.71 -10.35 -2.89
CA SER A 78 -12.43 -10.12 -4.15
C SER A 78 -13.84 -10.62 -4.26
N ASN A 79 -14.24 -11.53 -3.38
CA ASN A 79 -15.57 -12.12 -3.39
C ASN A 79 -16.49 -11.56 -2.29
N GLY A 80 -16.02 -10.54 -1.55
CA GLY A 80 -16.76 -9.81 -0.51
C GLY A 80 -17.41 -8.53 -1.00
#